data_AF-A0A7C9EJ92-F1
#
_entry.id   AF-A0A7C9EJ92-F1
#
_cell.length_a   1.000
_cell.length_b   1.000
_cell.length_c   1.000
_cell.angle_alpha   90.00
_cell.angle_beta   90.00
_cell.angle_gamma   90.00
#
_symmetry.space_group_name_H-M   'P 1'
#
loop_
_entity.id
_entity.type
_entity.pdbx_description
1 polymer ?
#
loop_
_entity_poly.entity_id
_entity_poly.type
_entity_poly.pdbx_seq_one_letter_code
_entity_poly.pdbx_strand_id
1 'polypeptide(L)'
;LKHLRYLLIPCIKSLPDGLVKLYNLQTLIIGSFFPEQGVPVFPKGLNKLVNLRHVCTSSRKMGIPPGLGMLTSLRTLPTINASEQWGGKLSELQTLSKLKGLRI
;
A
#
# COMPACT_ATOMS: atom_id res chain seq x y z
N LEU A 1 -1.75 20.33 3.43
CA LEU A 1 -1.44 18.89 3.23
C LEU A 1 -1.20 18.47 1.77
N LYS A 2 -1.51 19.29 0.75
CA LYS A 2 -1.28 18.96 -0.68
C LYS A 2 0.19 18.69 -1.05
N HIS A 3 1.17 19.03 -0.19
CA HIS A 3 2.59 18.82 -0.47
C HIS A 3 3.22 17.67 0.34
N LEU A 4 2.41 16.92 1.10
CA LEU A 4 2.94 15.82 1.90
C LEU A 4 3.47 14.71 0.99
N ARG A 5 4.77 14.40 1.11
CA ARG A 5 5.46 13.36 0.33
C ARG A 5 5.77 12.11 1.15
N TYR A 6 5.83 12.24 2.47
CA TYR A 6 6.19 11.16 3.40
C TYR A 6 5.15 11.12 4.51
N LEU A 7 4.59 9.95 4.76
CA LEU A 7 3.64 9.73 5.83
C LEU A 7 4.00 8.45 6.56
N LEU A 8 4.22 8.57 7.87
CA LEU A 8 4.36 7.45 8.79
C LEU A 8 3.10 7.39 9.64
N ILE A 9 2.44 6.22 9.67
CA ILE A 9 1.28 5.97 10.51
C ILE A 9 1.60 4.79 11.42
N PRO A 10 1.73 5.01 12.74
CA PRO A 10 1.95 3.92 13.67
C PRO A 10 0.62 3.23 14.01
N CYS A 11 0.64 1.90 14.09
CA CYS A 11 -0.38 1.07 14.71
C CYS A 11 -1.82 1.26 14.22
N ILE A 12 -2.01 1.26 12.89
CA ILE A 12 -3.35 1.28 12.31
C ILE A 12 -3.61 0.03 11.46
N LYS A 13 -4.72 -0.66 11.75
CA LYS A 13 -5.19 -1.80 10.96
C LYS A 13 -5.94 -1.37 9.70
N SER A 14 -6.71 -0.28 9.76
CA SER A 14 -7.48 0.24 8.63
C SER A 14 -7.12 1.69 8.36
N LEU A 15 -6.53 1.95 7.19
CA LEU A 15 -6.12 3.28 6.78
C LEU A 15 -7.37 4.14 6.45
N PRO A 16 -7.41 5.41 6.88
CA PRO A 16 -8.58 6.26 6.71
C PRO A 16 -8.79 6.60 5.23
N ASP A 17 -10.06 6.72 4.80
CA ASP A 17 -10.43 7.08 3.42
C ASP A 17 -9.82 8.42 2.97
N GLY A 18 -9.55 9.34 3.91
CA GLY A 18 -8.89 10.61 3.62
C GLY A 18 -7.47 10.48 3.05
N LEU A 19 -6.81 9.33 3.23
CA LEU A 19 -5.45 9.07 2.74
C LEU A 19 -5.36 9.24 1.22
N VAL A 20 -6.41 8.88 0.47
CA VAL A 20 -6.42 8.98 -1.01
C VAL A 20 -6.42 10.42 -1.53
N LYS A 21 -6.62 11.41 -0.64
CA LYS A 21 -6.52 12.85 -0.98
C LYS A 21 -5.07 13.34 -1.03
N LEU A 22 -4.10 12.52 -0.59
CA LEU A 22 -2.68 12.84 -0.57
C LEU A 22 -2.01 12.47 -1.90
N TYR A 23 -2.50 13.00 -3.02
CA TYR A 23 -2.03 12.66 -4.38
C TYR A 23 -0.53 12.92 -4.65
N ASN A 24 0.13 13.72 -3.80
CA ASN A 24 1.58 13.98 -3.86
C ASN A 24 2.41 13.07 -2.94
N LEU A 25 1.78 12.13 -2.24
CA LEU A 25 2.45 11.18 -1.36
C LEU A 25 3.37 10.27 -2.18
N GLN A 26 4.62 10.14 -1.74
CA GLN A 26 5.64 9.29 -2.37
C GLN A 26 5.98 8.09 -1.50
N THR A 27 5.96 8.24 -0.18
CA THR A 27 6.32 7.19 0.77
C THR A 27 5.26 7.06 1.85
N LEU A 28 4.71 5.85 2.00
CA LEU A 28 3.79 5.47 3.06
C LEU A 28 4.43 4.37 3.92
N ILE A 29 4.62 4.66 5.21
CA ILE A 29 5.15 3.71 6.18
C ILE A 29 4.05 3.39 7.19
N ILE A 30 3.68 2.12 7.28
CA ILE A 30 2.68 1.62 8.21
C ILE A 30 3.41 0.85 9.31
N GLY A 31 3.50 1.46 10.47
CA GLY A 31 4.04 0.82 11.66
C GLY A 31 3.02 -0.13 12.26
N SER A 32 3.50 -1.23 12.81
CA SER A 32 2.81 -2.11 13.75
C SER A 32 3.75 -2.38 14.92
N PHE A 33 3.28 -2.08 16.12
CA PHE A 33 3.94 -2.43 17.38
C PHE A 33 3.47 -3.78 17.93
N PHE A 34 2.44 -4.39 17.34
CA PHE A 34 1.88 -5.65 17.85
C PHE A 34 1.80 -6.69 16.71
N PRO A 35 2.35 -7.90 16.90
CA PRO A 35 2.33 -8.95 15.89
C PRO A 35 0.91 -9.40 15.52
N GLU A 36 -0.07 -9.17 16.39
CA GLU A 36 -1.47 -9.59 16.22
C GLU A 36 -2.33 -8.62 15.38
N GLN A 37 -1.80 -7.45 14.98
CA GLN A 37 -2.59 -6.45 14.24
C GLN A 37 -3.00 -6.90 12.82
N GLY A 38 -2.40 -7.99 12.33
CA GLY A 38 -2.69 -8.54 11.01
C GLY A 38 -2.14 -7.67 9.88
N VAL A 39 -2.72 -7.83 8.70
CA VAL A 39 -2.29 -7.17 7.47
C VAL A 39 -3.06 -5.84 7.33
N PRO A 40 -2.41 -4.69 7.07
CA PRO A 40 -3.07 -3.39 7.04
C PRO A 40 -4.01 -3.24 5.86
N VAL A 41 -5.27 -2.88 6.12
CA VAL A 41 -6.31 -2.64 5.12
C VAL A 41 -6.18 -1.23 4.57
N PHE A 42 -6.09 -1.13 3.25
CA PHE A 42 -5.98 0.15 2.53
C PHE A 42 -7.35 0.68 2.14
N PRO A 43 -7.52 2.02 2.04
CA PRO A 43 -8.80 2.60 1.64
C PRO A 43 -9.11 2.28 0.18
N LYS A 44 -10.40 2.36 -0.17
CA LYS A 44 -10.82 2.31 -1.57
C LYS A 44 -10.26 3.51 -2.32
N GLY A 45 -9.82 3.29 -3.55
CA GLY A 45 -9.27 4.36 -4.39
C GLY A 45 -7.79 4.63 -4.16
N LEU A 46 -7.02 3.62 -3.72
CA LEU A 46 -5.58 3.71 -3.58
C LEU A 46 -4.89 4.17 -4.87
N ASN A 47 -5.44 3.80 -6.03
CA ASN A 47 -5.03 4.26 -7.36
C ASN A 47 -4.93 5.79 -7.54
N LYS A 48 -5.58 6.59 -6.66
CA LYS A 48 -5.45 8.06 -6.67
C LYS A 48 -4.09 8.55 -6.19
N LEU A 49 -3.32 7.71 -5.50
CA LEU A 49 -1.96 8.03 -5.06
C LEU A 49 -0.95 7.83 -6.20
N VAL A 50 -1.17 8.52 -7.33
CA VAL A 50 -0.40 8.35 -8.58
C VAL A 50 1.10 8.61 -8.44
N ASN A 51 1.51 9.38 -7.43
CA ASN A 51 2.91 9.67 -7.13
C ASN A 51 3.54 8.72 -6.10
N LEU A 52 2.81 7.71 -5.63
CA LEU A 52 3.29 6.78 -4.61
C LEU A 52 4.40 5.91 -5.19
N ARG A 53 5.54 5.88 -4.50
CA ARG A 53 6.75 5.15 -4.89
C ARG A 53 7.06 4.02 -3.94
N HIS A 54 6.82 4.23 -2.65
CA HIS A 54 7.25 3.32 -1.60
C HIS A 54 6.11 3.06 -0.63
N VAL A 55 5.77 1.78 -0.47
CA VAL A 55 4.95 1.30 0.65
C VAL A 55 5.82 0.40 1.50
N CYS A 56 5.82 0.65 2.81
CA CYS A 56 6.53 -0.17 3.79
C CYS A 56 5.58 -0.51 4.93
N THR A 57 5.62 -1.75 5.42
CA THR A 57 4.88 -2.17 6.60
C THR A 57 5.75 -3.01 7.52
N SER A 58 5.62 -2.83 8.84
CA SER A 58 6.35 -3.67 9.80
C SER A 58 5.74 -5.07 9.95
N SER A 59 4.48 -5.27 9.57
CA SER A 59 3.85 -6.61 9.48
C SER A 59 4.52 -7.51 8.44
N ARG A 60 5.44 -6.96 7.64
CA ARG A 60 6.12 -7.55 6.48
C ARG A 60 5.19 -8.03 5.36
N LYS A 61 3.87 -8.01 5.56
CA LYS A 61 2.85 -8.46 4.61
C LYS A 61 1.78 -7.39 4.37
N MET A 62 1.30 -7.31 3.14
CA MET A 62 0.21 -6.44 2.69
C MET A 62 -0.76 -7.24 1.81
N GLY A 63 -2.06 -7.00 1.90
CA GLY A 63 -3.03 -7.61 0.98
C GLY A 63 -3.05 -6.90 -0.38
N ILE A 64 -3.99 -7.25 -1.25
CA ILE A 64 -4.09 -6.65 -2.59
C ILE A 64 -5.25 -5.64 -2.63
N PRO A 65 -5.03 -4.34 -2.36
CA PRO A 65 -6.12 -3.37 -2.49
C PRO A 65 -6.54 -3.15 -3.94
N PRO A 66 -7.80 -2.75 -4.18
CA PRO A 66 -8.28 -2.43 -5.52
C PRO A 66 -7.52 -1.23 -6.11
N GLY A 67 -7.03 -1.40 -7.34
CA GLY A 67 -6.30 -0.38 -8.08
C GLY A 67 -4.81 -0.27 -7.71
N LEU A 68 -4.27 -1.23 -6.97
CA LEU A 68 -2.83 -1.37 -6.73
C LEU A 68 -2.01 -1.38 -8.03
N GLY A 69 -2.50 -2.08 -9.06
CA GLY A 69 -1.84 -2.20 -10.36
C GLY A 69 -1.83 -0.90 -11.18
N MET A 70 -2.61 0.11 -10.77
CA MET A 70 -2.64 1.42 -11.42
C MET A 70 -1.57 2.38 -10.89
N LEU A 71 -0.82 1.99 -9.85
CA LEU A 71 0.23 2.81 -9.25
C LEU A 71 1.51 2.75 -10.10
N THR A 72 1.54 3.49 -11.21
CA THR A 72 2.64 3.48 -12.18
C THR A 72 3.97 4.02 -11.64
N SER A 73 3.92 4.88 -10.62
CA SER A 73 5.12 5.42 -9.96
C SER A 73 5.74 4.50 -8.92
N LEU A 74 5.11 3.36 -8.64
CA LEU A 74 5.50 2.46 -7.57
C LEU A 74 6.88 1.87 -7.86
N ARG A 75 7.69 1.72 -6.81
CA ARG A 75 9.07 1.24 -6.88
C ARG A 75 9.33 0.11 -5.89
N THR A 76 8.74 0.20 -4.71
CA THR A 76 8.88 -0.82 -3.66
C THR A 76 7.53 -1.10 -3.00
N LEU A 77 7.28 -2.39 -2.76
CA LEU A 77 6.15 -2.91 -2.01
C LEU A 77 6.66 -3.88 -0.93
N PRO A 78 5.93 -4.05 0.18
CA PRO A 78 6.17 -5.15 1.09
C PRO A 78 5.75 -6.48 0.44
N THR A 79 6.02 -7.60 1.11
CA THR A 79 5.52 -8.91 0.65
C THR A 79 4.00 -8.86 0.53
N ILE A 80 3.46 -9.33 -0.58
CA ILE A 80 2.01 -9.45 -0.77
C ILE A 80 1.53 -10.73 -0.09
N ASN A 81 0.38 -10.69 0.56
CA ASN A 81 -0.34 -11.87 1.00
C ASN A 81 -1.50 -12.12 0.03
N ALA A 82 -1.33 -13.07 -0.88
CA ALA A 82 -2.35 -13.38 -1.90
C ALA A 82 -3.67 -13.92 -1.33
N SER A 83 -3.69 -14.37 -0.06
CA SER A 83 -4.93 -14.77 0.64
C SER A 83 -5.78 -13.59 1.09
N GLU A 84 -5.21 -12.38 1.17
CA GLU A 84 -5.86 -11.17 1.67
C GLU A 84 -6.11 -10.18 0.52
N GLN A 85 -7.18 -10.40 -0.24
CA GLN A 85 -7.40 -9.65 -1.49
C GLN A 85 -8.26 -8.39 -1.35
N TRP A 86 -8.95 -8.13 -0.23
CA TRP A 86 -9.70 -6.89 0.08
C TRP A 86 -10.38 -6.13 -1.10
N GLY A 87 -10.91 -6.86 -2.08
CA GLY A 87 -11.54 -6.30 -3.28
C GLY A 87 -10.61 -5.99 -4.46
N GLY A 88 -9.29 -6.11 -4.32
CA GLY A 88 -8.34 -6.19 -5.44
C GLY A 88 -8.22 -7.61 -5.99
N LYS A 89 -7.46 -7.75 -7.08
CA LYS A 89 -7.30 -9.03 -7.81
C LYS A 89 -5.83 -9.38 -7.97
N LEU A 90 -5.52 -10.68 -7.98
CA LEU A 90 -4.15 -11.15 -8.25
C LEU A 90 -3.60 -10.66 -9.60
N SER A 91 -4.47 -10.48 -10.59
CA SER A 91 -4.11 -9.92 -11.90
C SER A 91 -3.53 -8.51 -11.82
N GLU A 92 -3.83 -7.74 -10.77
CA GLU A 92 -3.22 -6.42 -10.57
C GLU A 92 -1.70 -6.51 -10.36
N LEU A 93 -1.21 -7.62 -9.79
CA LEU A 93 0.23 -7.82 -9.58
C LEU A 93 0.99 -8.04 -10.89
N GLN A 94 0.34 -8.49 -11.96
CA GLN A 94 0.98 -8.68 -13.26
C GLN A 94 1.55 -7.35 -13.79
N THR A 95 0.83 -6.25 -13.56
CA THR A 95 1.27 -4.89 -13.93
C THR A 95 2.49 -4.42 -13.13
N LEU A 96 2.73 -5.03 -11.98
CA LEU A 96 3.80 -4.70 -11.04
C LEU A 96 4.99 -5.67 -11.11
N SER A 97 4.97 -6.60 -12.06
CA SER A 97 6.04 -7.59 -12.28
C SER A 97 7.44 -7.00 -12.47
N LYS A 98 7.54 -5.73 -12.87
CA LYS A 98 8.80 -5.00 -13.05
C LYS A 98 9.37 -4.41 -11.75
N LEU A 99 8.65 -4.48 -10.63
CA LEU A 99 9.13 -3.98 -9.34
C LEU A 99 10.21 -4.88 -8.78
N LYS A 100 11.39 -4.30 -8.54
CA LYS A 100 12.47 -5.00 -7.85
C LYS A 100 12.03 -5.32 -6.42
N GLY A 101 12.07 -6.60 -6.06
CA GLY A 101 11.76 -7.06 -4.71
C GLY A 101 10.29 -7.36 -4.43
N LEU A 102 9.42 -7.40 -5.45
CA LEU A 102 8.06 -7.94 -5.29
C LEU A 102 8.16 -9.42 -4.85
N ARG A 103 7.60 -9.72 -3.67
CA ARG A 103 7.47 -11.08 -3.12
C ARG A 103 5.99 -11.32 -2.85
N ILE A 104 5.46 -12.46 -3.26
CA ILE A 104 4.05 -12.88 -3.11
C ILE A 104 4.01 -14.07 -2.13
#